data_AF-A0A1R4LNW8-F1
#
_entry.id   AF-A0A1R4LNW8-F1
#
_cell.length_a   1.000
_cell.length_b   1.000
_cell.length_c   1.000
_cell.angle_alpha   90.00
_cell.angle_beta   90.00
_cell.angle_gamma   90.00
#
_symmetry.space_group_name_H-M   'P 1'
#
loop_
_entity.id
_entity.type
_entity.pdbx_description
1 polymer ?
#
loop_
_entity_poly.entity_id
_entity_poly.type
_entity_poly.pdbx_seq_one_letter_code
_entity_poly.pdbx_strand_id
1 'polypeptide(L)'
;MEKEKIRNFVISLLKKNGEKNDVNISDDDSLIESNRFDSLDIAELTLFLEDEYNIYISSSDADSFKQIDTINLINKYITMNK
;
A
#
# COMPACT_ATOMS: atom_id res chain seq x y z
N MET A 1 15.08 5.59 0.27
CA MET A 1 15.20 4.18 0.73
C MET A 1 13.84 3.61 1.12
N GLU A 2 13.08 4.27 1.99
CA GLU A 2 11.77 3.73 2.43
C GLU A 2 10.72 3.68 1.32
N LYS A 3 10.63 4.76 0.52
CA LYS A 3 9.71 4.82 -0.63
C LYS A 3 9.94 3.70 -1.66
N GLU A 4 11.20 3.36 -1.93
CA GLU A 4 11.56 2.24 -2.82
C GLU A 4 11.12 0.89 -2.22
N LYS A 5 11.22 0.71 -0.89
CA LYS A 5 10.74 -0.50 -0.21
C LYS A 5 9.22 -0.64 -0.35
N ILE A 6 8.48 0.44 -0.13
CA ILE A 6 7.01 0.49 -0.29
C ILE A 6 6.64 0.17 -1.74
N ARG A 7 7.28 0.83 -2.70
CA ARG A 7 7.07 0.60 -4.13
C ARG A 7 7.31 -0.86 -4.53
N ASN A 8 8.41 -1.45 -4.08
CA ASN A 8 8.71 -2.86 -4.36
C ASN A 8 7.67 -3.81 -3.77
N PHE A 9 7.19 -3.53 -2.56
CA PHE A 9 6.14 -4.31 -1.92
C PHE A 9 4.81 -4.20 -2.67
N VAL A 10 4.37 -2.98 -3.01
CA VAL A 10 3.17 -2.73 -3.82
C VAL A 10 3.24 -3.46 -5.17
N ILE A 11 4.36 -3.35 -5.88
CA ILE A 11 4.57 -4.07 -7.14
C ILE A 11 4.48 -5.59 -6.94
N SER A 12 4.96 -6.11 -5.81
CA SER A 12 4.90 -7.55 -5.51
C SER A 12 3.46 -8.04 -5.32
N LEU A 13 2.61 -7.24 -4.66
CA LEU A 13 1.18 -7.55 -4.49
C LEU A 13 0.45 -7.53 -5.83
N LEU A 14 0.65 -6.48 -6.64
CA LEU A 14 0.03 -6.37 -7.97
C LEU A 14 0.40 -7.53 -8.90
N LYS A 15 1.67 -7.96 -8.88
CA LYS A 15 2.13 -9.13 -9.63
C LYS A 15 1.49 -10.43 -9.15
N LYS A 16 1.35 -10.60 -7.83
CA LYS A 16 0.69 -11.76 -7.22
C LYS A 16 -0.78 -11.83 -7.62
N ASN A 17 -1.44 -10.69 -7.76
CA ASN A 17 -2.85 -10.59 -8.16
C ASN A 17 -3.10 -10.62 -9.68
N GLY A 18 -2.06 -10.91 -10.47
CA GLY A 18 -2.21 -11.26 -11.88
C GLY A 18 -1.92 -10.15 -12.87
N GLU A 19 -1.45 -8.98 -12.43
CA GLU A 19 -0.84 -8.02 -13.36
C GLU A 19 0.47 -8.62 -13.92
N LYS A 20 0.37 -9.17 -15.14
CA LYS A 20 1.51 -9.78 -15.85
C LYS A 20 2.32 -8.73 -16.61
N ASN A 21 3.62 -8.70 -16.31
CA ASN A 21 4.72 -7.97 -16.95
C ASN A 21 4.54 -6.44 -17.03
N ASP A 22 5.59 -5.73 -16.59
CA ASP A 22 5.66 -4.26 -16.50
C ASP A 22 4.48 -3.60 -15.79
N VAL A 23 4.32 -3.93 -14.50
CA VAL A 23 3.48 -3.15 -13.57
C VAL A 23 3.94 -1.70 -13.61
N ASN A 24 3.25 -0.90 -14.42
CA ASN A 24 3.47 0.52 -14.52
C ASN A 24 2.56 1.17 -13.47
N ILE A 25 3.19 1.75 -12.45
CA ILE A 25 2.50 2.44 -11.37
C ILE A 25 3.28 3.69 -10.96
N SER A 26 2.61 4.83 -11.05
CA SER A 26 3.06 6.11 -10.51
C SER A 26 2.92 6.12 -8.99
N ASP A 27 3.68 6.98 -8.30
CA ASP A 27 3.55 7.12 -6.84
C ASP A 27 2.20 7.70 -6.39
N ASP A 28 1.48 8.37 -7.31
CA ASP A 28 0.18 9.00 -7.10
C ASP A 28 -0.98 8.19 -7.68
N ASP A 29 -0.71 7.04 -8.28
CA ASP A 29 -1.78 6.16 -8.76
C ASP A 29 -2.50 5.55 -7.55
N SER A 30 -3.83 5.65 -7.57
CA SER A 30 -4.69 4.98 -6.60
C SER A 30 -4.53 3.46 -6.72
N LEU A 31 -4.49 2.78 -5.58
CA LEU A 31 -4.41 1.33 -5.43
C LEU A 31 -5.77 0.76 -5.06
N ILE A 32 -6.45 1.38 -4.10
CA ILE A 32 -7.69 0.91 -3.49
C ILE A 32 -8.89 1.48 -4.24
N GLU A 33 -8.97 2.79 -4.44
CA GLU A 33 -10.11 3.40 -5.16
C GLU A 33 -10.15 2.96 -6.63
N SER A 34 -9.00 2.64 -7.22
CA SER A 34 -8.89 2.08 -8.57
C SER A 34 -9.21 0.58 -8.66
N ASN A 35 -9.47 -0.09 -7.53
CA ASN A 35 -9.63 -1.55 -7.41
C ASN A 35 -8.43 -2.37 -7.92
N ARG A 36 -7.22 -1.80 -7.92
CA ARG A 36 -5.99 -2.57 -8.19
C ARG A 36 -5.60 -3.44 -7.00
N PHE A 37 -5.93 -3.00 -5.79
CA PHE A 37 -5.84 -3.78 -4.56
C PHE A 37 -7.20 -4.35 -4.21
N ASP A 38 -7.26 -5.66 -4.01
CA ASP A 38 -8.41 -6.31 -3.41
C ASP A 38 -8.32 -6.32 -1.87
N SER A 39 -9.31 -6.92 -1.20
CA SER A 39 -9.31 -7.01 0.26
C SER A 39 -8.12 -7.78 0.85
N LEU A 40 -7.54 -8.72 0.09
CA LEU A 40 -6.37 -9.49 0.52
C LEU A 40 -5.10 -8.65 0.39
N ASP A 41 -4.95 -7.91 -0.71
CA ASP A 41 -3.82 -6.98 -0.91
C ASP A 41 -3.81 -5.89 0.17
N ILE A 42 -4.97 -5.34 0.51
CA ILE A 42 -5.11 -4.34 1.58
C ILE A 42 -4.68 -4.96 2.92
N ALA A 43 -5.14 -6.17 3.24
CA ALA A 43 -4.74 -6.86 4.46
C ALA A 43 -3.22 -7.09 4.51
N GLU A 44 -2.63 -7.57 3.42
CA GLU A 44 -1.17 -7.79 3.30
C GLU A 44 -0.38 -6.48 3.45
N LEU A 45 -0.87 -5.37 2.89
CA LEU A 45 -0.28 -4.04 3.09
C LEU A 45 -0.36 -3.59 4.55
N THR A 46 -1.51 -3.76 5.22
CA THR A 46 -1.64 -3.35 6.62
C THR A 46 -0.71 -4.15 7.53
N LEU A 47 -0.56 -5.46 7.30
CA LEU A 47 0.38 -6.31 8.04
C LEU A 47 1.83 -5.91 7.78
N PHE A 48 2.19 -5.60 6.54
CA PHE A 48 3.52 -5.09 6.21
C PHE A 48 3.83 -3.79 6.97
N LEU A 49 2.87 -2.87 7.07
CA LEU A 49 3.06 -1.61 7.79
C LEU A 49 3.19 -1.80 9.31
N GLU A 50 2.46 -2.77 9.86
CA GLU A 50 2.57 -3.17 11.26
C GLU A 50 3.94 -3.80 11.55
N ASP A 51 4.35 -4.80 10.78
CA ASP A 51 5.60 -5.54 11.01
C ASP A 51 6.85 -4.68 10.80
N GLU A 52 6.86 -3.83 9.77
CA GLU A 52 8.06 -3.09 9.37
C GLU A 52 8.19 -1.71 10.03
N TYR A 53 7.06 -1.12 10.41
CA TYR A 53 7.03 0.25 10.93
C TYR A 53 6.31 0.39 12.27
N ASN A 54 5.76 -0.70 12.83
CA ASN A 54 4.95 -0.69 14.05
C ASN A 54 3.73 0.24 13.93
N ILE A 55 3.16 0.31 12.71
CA ILE A 55 2.00 1.15 12.39
C ILE A 55 0.77 0.27 12.24
N TYR A 56 -0.18 0.42 13.17
CA TYR A 56 -1.46 -0.27 13.09
C TYR A 56 -2.47 0.53 12.28
N ILE A 57 -3.10 -0.13 11.31
CA ILE A 57 -4.20 0.43 10.53
C ILE A 57 -5.46 -0.37 10.85
N SER A 58 -6.47 0.30 11.41
CA SER A 58 -7.72 -0.36 11.71
C SER A 58 -8.49 -0.67 10.43
N SER A 59 -8.76 -1.96 10.20
CA SER A 59 -9.60 -2.40 9.08
C SER A 59 -11.08 -2.04 9.23
N SER A 60 -11.47 -1.46 10.37
CA SER A 60 -12.86 -1.06 10.67
C SER A 60 -13.21 0.34 10.18
N ASP A 61 -12.24 1.13 9.75
CA ASP A 61 -12.42 2.53 9.34
C ASP A 61 -12.08 2.71 7.85
N ALA A 62 -13.10 2.99 7.05
CA ALA A 62 -12.93 3.23 5.62
C ALA A 62 -12.07 4.47 5.32
N ASP A 63 -12.03 5.46 6.23
CA ASP A 63 -11.18 6.64 6.06
C ASP A 63 -9.70 6.33 6.32
N SER A 64 -9.40 5.28 7.07
CA SER A 64 -8.02 4.82 7.29
C SER A 64 -7.39 4.28 6.01
N PHE A 65 -8.17 3.62 5.13
CA PHE A 65 -7.67 3.14 3.84
C PHE A 65 -7.33 4.27 2.85
N LYS A 66 -8.02 5.41 2.92
CA LYS A 66 -7.68 6.58 2.11
C LYS A 66 -6.28 7.11 2.39
N GLN A 67 -5.72 6.85 3.57
CA GLN A 67 -4.38 7.30 3.95
C GLN A 67 -3.27 6.41 3.39
N ILE A 68 -3.63 5.27 2.80
CA ILE A 68 -2.71 4.29 2.20
C ILE A 68 -3.06 3.96 0.75
N ASP A 69 -3.88 4.79 0.10
CA ASP A 69 -4.37 4.52 -1.26
C ASP A 69 -3.29 4.69 -2.35
N THR A 70 -2.24 5.47 -2.11
CA THR A 70 -1.14 5.66 -3.07
C THR A 70 0.21 5.44 -2.39
N ILE A 71 1.26 5.14 -3.16
CA ILE A 71 2.63 4.99 -2.61
C ILE A 71 3.06 6.28 -1.87
N ASN A 72 2.71 7.45 -2.40
CA ASN A 72 2.98 8.74 -1.76
C ASN A 72 2.24 8.86 -0.42
N LEU A 73 0.98 8.46 -0.36
CA LEU A 73 0.18 8.50 0.87
C LEU A 73 0.70 7.51 1.91
N ILE A 74 1.04 6.29 1.52
CA ILE A 74 1.68 5.30 2.41
C ILE A 74 2.99 5.86 2.99
N ASN A 75 3.86 6.42 2.14
CA ASN A 75 5.13 6.99 2.59
C ASN A 75 4.92 8.19 3.53
N LYS A 76 3.92 9.04 3.25
CA LYS A 76 3.53 10.15 4.11
C LYS A 76 3.01 9.64 5.45
N TYR A 77 2.15 8.62 5.44
CA TYR A 77 1.58 8.02 6.64
C TYR A 77 2.67 7.43 7.54
N ILE A 78 3.65 6.72 6.96
CA ILE A 78 4.82 6.22 7.69
C ILE A 78 5.61 7.37 8.33
N THR A 79 5.86 8.44 7.56
CA THR A 79 6.62 9.60 8.05
C THR A 79 5.91 10.32 9.19
N MET A 80 4.58 10.31 9.22
CA MET A 80 3.79 10.96 10.27
C MET A 80 3.67 10.13 11.56
N ASN A 81 3.91 8.81 11.49
CA ASN A 81 3.75 7.89 12.61
C ASN A 81 5.07 7.30 13.13
N LYS A 82 6.21 7.77 12.62
CA LYS A 82 7.56 7.51 13.14
C LYS A 82 8.04 8.63 14.06
#